data_AF-A0A350QZI5-F1
#
_entry.id   AF-A0A350QZI5-F1
#
_cell.length_a   1.000
_cell.length_b   1.000
_cell.length_c   1.000
_cell.angle_alpha   90.00
_cell.angle_beta   90.00
_cell.angle_gamma   90.00
#
_symmetry.space_group_name_H-M   'P 1'
#
loop_
_entity.id
_entity.type
_entity.pdbx_description
1 polymer ?
#
loop_
_entity_poly.entity_id
_entity_poly.type
_entity_poly.pdbx_seq_one_letter_code
_entity_poly.pdbx_strand_id
1 'polypeptide(L)'
;MLVLIQSLAFPLLLHSENWNRFRGPDGAGSASSGSFPDAWTAKDFKWSVKLPGVGHSSPVLWEEKIFTTCASESTGEQFVLCLEAGTGKELWRKSFPSKVYPHHKFNSFASSTPTVDGEFLFVSWTTKESNDLLCIDHRGELVWRKNFGKFQTEHGNGFSPVIEGDRVVVTHDHEIESSILCLDRRTGRTLWKVPRTGSKPSASTPLAYHAPNGRGLQFVSNSKSHGCYGVDALSGKLLWETGPGTLDLRSVSSPVLSEGLFFASCGAGSRGSRLVAIRPPAKKGGKAEVAYVLEKNVPYVPTPLPIGKTMFLLSDGGIASCIETSSGKVLWRERMEGNYFASPILLDGKVCAISREGEVRLLSVDPNGMKTLGTSKLGELTYNTPAVSRDAVFFRTYSSLHCLSAR
;
A
#
# COMPACT_ATOMS: atom_id res chain seq x y z
N MET A 1 -26.62 -0.91 57.62
CA MET A 1 -25.37 -0.62 56.88
C MET A 1 -25.62 -0.97 55.41
N LEU A 2 -26.12 -0.01 54.62
CA LEU A 2 -26.33 -0.20 53.17
C LEU A 2 -25.01 0.06 52.46
N VAL A 3 -24.49 -0.94 51.77
CA VAL A 3 -23.30 -0.80 50.91
C VAL A 3 -23.78 -0.40 49.52
N LEU A 4 -23.51 0.85 49.12
CA LEU A 4 -23.66 1.30 47.74
C LEU A 4 -22.54 0.66 46.90
N ILE A 5 -22.90 -0.19 45.95
CA ILE A 5 -21.97 -0.66 44.92
C ILE A 5 -21.96 0.39 43.81
N GLN A 6 -20.95 1.25 43.79
CA GLN A 6 -20.67 2.12 42.64
C GLN A 6 -20.16 1.25 41.49
N SER A 7 -20.96 1.11 40.43
CA SER A 7 -20.52 0.53 39.17
C SER A 7 -19.51 1.48 38.50
N LEU A 8 -18.22 1.15 38.59
CA LEU A 8 -17.18 1.77 37.77
C LEU A 8 -17.41 1.37 36.31
N ALA A 9 -18.06 2.25 35.54
CA ALA A 9 -18.08 2.15 34.09
C ALA A 9 -16.66 2.44 33.59
N PHE A 10 -15.91 1.39 33.24
CA PHE A 10 -14.70 1.56 32.44
C PHE A 10 -15.14 2.09 31.07
N PRO A 11 -14.65 3.27 30.63
CA PRO A 11 -14.87 3.68 29.26
C PRO A 11 -14.23 2.61 28.36
N LEU A 12 -15.04 1.96 27.53
CA LEU A 12 -14.52 1.22 26.39
C LEU A 12 -13.75 2.23 25.55
N LEU A 13 -12.42 2.21 25.67
CA LEU A 13 -11.53 2.81 24.68
C LEU A 13 -11.78 2.04 23.38
N LEU A 14 -12.74 2.53 22.60
CA LEU A 14 -12.91 2.16 21.20
C LEU A 14 -11.58 2.48 20.53
N HIS A 15 -10.76 1.46 20.31
CA HIS A 15 -9.49 1.61 19.63
C HIS A 15 -9.76 2.21 18.25
N SER A 16 -9.04 3.28 17.92
CA SER A 16 -8.96 3.77 16.55
C SER A 16 -8.55 2.59 15.65
N GLU A 17 -9.24 2.41 14.53
CA GLU A 17 -8.82 1.46 13.50
C GLU A 17 -7.43 1.89 13.00
N ASN A 18 -6.44 1.01 13.11
CA ASN A 18 -5.05 1.31 12.76
C ASN A 18 -4.85 1.19 11.25
N TRP A 19 -4.32 2.24 10.62
CA TRP A 19 -3.92 2.21 9.20
C TRP A 19 -2.49 1.69 9.05
N ASN A 20 -2.31 0.42 9.38
CA ASN A 20 -1.01 -0.09 9.77
C ASN A 20 -0.07 -0.47 8.61
N ARG A 21 -0.51 -0.36 7.36
CA ARG A 21 0.25 -0.73 6.15
C ARG A 21 -0.24 0.06 4.94
N PHE A 22 0.42 -0.11 3.80
CA PHE A 22 -0.06 0.45 2.53
C PHE A 22 -1.51 0.06 2.25
N ARG A 23 -2.37 1.07 2.00
CA ARG A 23 -3.82 0.94 1.79
C ARG A 23 -4.61 0.36 2.99
N GLY A 24 -4.11 0.50 4.21
CA GLY A 24 -4.88 0.19 5.42
C GLY A 24 -4.85 -1.29 5.82
N PRO A 25 -5.59 -1.67 6.87
CA PRO A 25 -5.38 -2.92 7.60
C PRO A 25 -5.48 -4.20 6.76
N ASP A 26 -6.38 -4.22 5.78
CA ASP A 26 -6.55 -5.33 4.85
C ASP A 26 -5.89 -5.10 3.48
N GLY A 27 -5.28 -3.93 3.27
CA GLY A 27 -4.71 -3.49 1.99
C GLY A 27 -5.75 -3.14 0.92
N ALA A 28 -7.05 -3.15 1.24
CA ALA A 28 -8.13 -2.87 0.29
C ALA A 28 -8.31 -1.37 0.02
N GLY A 29 -7.73 -0.50 0.86
CA GLY A 29 -7.84 0.95 0.75
C GLY A 29 -9.24 1.43 1.08
N SER A 30 -9.85 0.90 2.13
CA SER A 30 -11.17 1.32 2.62
C SER A 30 -11.07 1.72 4.07
N ALA A 31 -11.51 2.95 4.39
CA ALA A 31 -11.71 3.40 5.76
C ALA A 31 -13.20 3.26 6.12
N SER A 32 -13.49 2.59 7.24
CA SER A 32 -14.86 2.30 7.67
C SER A 32 -15.50 3.44 8.48
N SER A 33 -14.73 4.46 8.85
CA SER A 33 -15.14 5.47 9.82
C SER A 33 -14.65 6.89 9.48
N GLY A 34 -15.32 7.88 10.07
CA GLY A 34 -15.06 9.31 9.88
C GLY A 34 -16.06 9.97 8.93
N SER A 35 -16.26 11.28 9.07
CA SER A 35 -16.99 12.11 8.09
C SER A 35 -16.09 13.24 7.63
N PHE A 36 -15.79 13.32 6.35
CA PHE A 36 -14.80 14.29 5.84
C PHE A 36 -15.46 15.33 4.93
N PRO A 37 -14.97 16.59 4.92
CA PRO A 37 -15.49 17.61 4.02
C PRO A 37 -15.25 17.22 2.56
N ASP A 38 -16.23 17.47 1.69
CA ASP A 38 -16.13 17.16 0.25
C ASP A 38 -15.05 18.00 -0.46
N ALA A 39 -14.78 19.19 0.06
CA ALA A 39 -13.70 20.08 -0.38
C ALA A 39 -13.16 20.89 0.81
N TRP A 40 -11.90 21.25 0.73
CA TRP A 40 -11.18 22.05 1.70
C TRP A 40 -10.07 22.88 1.04
N THR A 41 -9.53 23.80 1.80
CA THR A 41 -8.38 24.63 1.47
C THR A 41 -7.23 24.35 2.43
N ALA A 42 -6.06 24.93 2.19
CA ALA A 42 -4.93 24.80 3.09
C ALA A 42 -5.20 25.31 4.53
N LYS A 43 -6.21 26.18 4.72
CA LYS A 43 -6.59 26.72 6.03
C LYS A 43 -7.38 25.74 6.90
N ASP A 44 -7.97 24.72 6.27
CA ASP A 44 -8.83 23.75 6.95
C ASP A 44 -8.03 22.56 7.50
N PHE A 45 -6.75 22.45 7.15
CA PHE A 45 -5.88 21.46 7.78
C PHE A 45 -5.70 21.79 9.27
N LYS A 46 -5.93 20.79 10.13
CA LYS A 46 -5.67 20.89 11.57
C LYS A 46 -4.21 21.24 11.83
N TRP A 47 -3.31 20.62 11.07
CA TRP A 47 -1.90 20.93 11.06
C TRP A 47 -1.27 20.55 9.72
N SER A 48 -0.14 21.17 9.43
CA SER A 48 0.73 20.85 8.31
C SER A 48 2.18 21.00 8.75
N VAL A 49 2.99 19.97 8.52
CA VAL A 49 4.40 19.97 8.94
C VAL A 49 5.30 19.66 7.76
N LYS A 50 6.46 20.34 7.73
CA LYS A 50 7.53 20.06 6.78
C LYS A 50 8.31 18.85 7.26
N LEU A 51 8.52 17.88 6.37
CA LEU A 51 9.33 16.71 6.61
C LEU A 51 10.82 17.03 6.38
N PRO A 52 11.75 16.33 7.07
CA PRO A 52 13.19 16.58 6.97
C PRO A 52 13.84 16.10 5.66
N GLY A 53 13.04 15.71 4.68
CA GLY A 53 13.46 15.22 3.37
C GLY A 53 12.24 14.95 2.50
N VAL A 54 12.44 14.22 1.42
CA VAL A 54 11.37 13.84 0.49
C VAL A 54 11.13 12.33 0.46
N GLY A 55 10.01 11.89 -0.12
CA GLY A 55 9.78 10.47 -0.39
C GLY A 55 8.38 10.14 -0.87
N HIS A 56 8.15 8.87 -1.21
CA HIS A 56 6.86 8.36 -1.72
C HIS A 56 6.20 7.31 -0.81
N SER A 57 6.82 6.98 0.32
CA SER A 57 6.20 6.14 1.35
C SER A 57 4.90 6.75 1.83
N SER A 58 3.79 6.02 1.71
CA SER A 58 2.55 6.44 2.36
C SER A 58 2.77 6.49 3.89
N PRO A 59 2.09 7.37 4.63
CA PRO A 59 2.08 7.28 6.10
C PRO A 59 1.35 6.01 6.54
N VAL A 60 1.73 5.46 7.68
CA VAL A 60 0.98 4.41 8.40
C VAL A 60 0.73 4.84 9.82
N LEU A 61 -0.33 4.31 10.42
CA LEU A 61 -0.76 4.67 11.76
C LEU A 61 -0.84 3.47 12.68
N TRP A 62 -0.40 3.68 13.91
CA TRP A 62 -0.72 2.82 15.03
C TRP A 62 -1.04 3.70 16.24
N GLU A 63 -2.29 3.65 16.68
CA GLU A 63 -2.84 4.54 17.71
C GLU A 63 -2.56 6.02 17.33
N GLU A 64 -2.02 6.80 18.26
CA GLU A 64 -1.72 8.23 18.09
C GLU A 64 -0.39 8.51 17.39
N LYS A 65 0.21 7.51 16.73
CA LYS A 65 1.52 7.64 16.06
C LYS A 65 1.40 7.43 14.56
N ILE A 66 2.05 8.32 13.82
CA ILE A 66 2.26 8.22 12.38
C ILE A 66 3.71 7.84 12.12
N PHE A 67 3.91 6.82 11.28
CA PHE A 67 5.23 6.43 10.81
C PHE A 67 5.37 6.65 9.31
N THR A 68 6.52 7.16 8.89
CA THR A 68 6.83 7.34 7.47
C THR A 68 8.35 7.41 7.24
N THR A 69 8.77 7.31 5.98
CA THR A 69 10.20 7.38 5.60
C THR A 69 10.50 8.61 4.77
N CYS A 70 11.68 9.20 4.92
CA CYS A 70 12.13 10.33 4.11
C CYS A 70 13.58 10.13 3.67
N ALA A 71 14.03 10.89 2.69
CA ALA A 71 15.43 10.95 2.32
C ALA A 71 15.85 12.34 1.86
N SER A 72 17.12 12.67 2.05
CA SER A 72 17.76 13.81 1.44
C SER A 72 18.19 13.44 0.02
N GLU A 73 17.66 14.12 -1.00
CA GLU A 73 18.08 13.85 -2.39
C GLU A 73 19.52 14.30 -2.68
N SER A 74 20.02 15.30 -1.96
CA SER A 74 21.37 15.84 -2.17
C SER A 74 22.46 14.96 -1.53
N THR A 75 22.20 14.38 -0.36
CA THR A 75 23.18 13.56 0.36
C THR A 75 22.93 12.05 0.22
N GLY A 76 21.68 11.66 -0.03
CA GLY A 76 21.22 10.28 0.02
C GLY A 76 20.97 9.76 1.43
N GLU A 77 21.12 10.57 2.49
CA GLU A 77 20.74 10.21 3.86
C GLU A 77 19.25 9.86 3.92
N GLN A 78 18.91 8.82 4.68
CA GLN A 78 17.54 8.31 4.78
C GLN A 78 17.08 8.33 6.24
N PHE A 79 15.78 8.55 6.44
CA PHE A 79 15.15 8.76 7.73
C PHE A 79 13.94 7.87 7.91
N VAL A 80 13.78 7.33 9.11
CA VAL A 80 12.52 6.78 9.60
C VAL A 80 11.97 7.76 10.65
N LEU A 81 10.71 8.14 10.51
CA LEU A 81 10.07 9.17 11.34
C LEU A 81 8.91 8.58 12.12
N CYS A 82 8.74 9.07 13.33
CA CYS A 82 7.52 8.93 14.11
C CYS A 82 7.01 10.32 14.47
N LEU A 83 5.76 10.60 14.15
CA LEU A 83 5.08 11.85 14.47
C LEU A 83 3.84 11.57 15.32
N GLU A 84 3.47 12.52 16.16
CA GLU A 84 2.20 12.49 16.90
C GLU A 84 1.04 12.83 15.95
N ALA A 85 0.04 11.96 15.84
CA ALA A 85 -1.08 12.12 14.92
C ALA A 85 -1.92 13.37 15.24
N GLY A 86 -2.05 13.70 16.52
CA GLY A 86 -2.84 14.84 17.00
C GLY A 86 -2.29 16.19 16.57
N THR A 87 -0.97 16.35 16.47
CA THR A 87 -0.31 17.67 16.30
C THR A 87 0.69 17.73 15.14
N GLY A 88 1.11 16.59 14.60
CA GLY A 88 2.18 16.50 13.60
C GLY A 88 3.59 16.68 14.19
N LYS A 89 3.73 16.79 15.51
CA LYS A 89 5.02 16.94 16.17
C LYS A 89 5.89 15.69 15.95
N GLU A 90 7.13 15.86 15.53
CA GLU A 90 8.12 14.79 15.49
C GLU A 90 8.37 14.27 16.92
N LEU A 91 8.08 12.99 17.14
CA LEU A 91 8.36 12.30 18.40
C LEU A 91 9.79 11.76 18.40
N TRP A 92 10.21 11.18 17.28
CA TRP A 92 11.59 10.78 17.04
C TRP A 92 11.87 10.65 15.55
N ARG A 93 13.17 10.68 15.22
CA ARG A 93 13.72 10.42 13.90
C ARG A 93 14.96 9.53 14.02
N LYS A 94 14.99 8.44 13.27
CA LYS A 94 16.17 7.58 13.11
C LYS A 94 16.82 7.87 11.77
N SER A 95 18.06 8.39 11.80
CA SER A 95 18.85 8.67 10.60
C SER A 95 19.74 7.49 10.24
N PHE A 96 19.85 7.21 8.94
CA PHE A 96 20.75 6.21 8.39
C PHE A 96 21.64 6.85 7.34
N PRO A 97 22.98 6.83 7.54
CA PRO A 97 23.92 7.26 6.52
C PRO A 97 23.75 6.43 5.26
N SER A 98 23.75 7.12 4.12
CA SER A 98 23.67 6.53 2.79
C SER A 98 24.29 7.51 1.80
N LYS A 99 24.25 7.20 0.50
CA LYS A 99 24.80 8.02 -0.57
C LYS A 99 23.77 8.13 -1.69
N VAL A 100 23.88 9.16 -2.50
CA VAL A 100 23.10 9.27 -3.73
C VAL A 100 23.45 8.12 -4.68
N TYR A 101 22.43 7.46 -5.22
CA TYR A 101 22.56 6.44 -6.25
C TYR A 101 21.47 6.58 -7.33
N PRO A 102 21.71 6.10 -8.56
CA PRO A 102 20.74 6.22 -9.65
C PRO A 102 19.43 5.50 -9.33
N HIS A 103 18.31 6.15 -9.68
CA HIS A 103 16.97 5.59 -9.65
C HIS A 103 16.10 6.30 -10.70
N HIS A 104 14.93 5.74 -11.00
CA HIS A 104 14.02 6.37 -11.96
C HIS A 104 13.43 7.66 -11.38
N LYS A 105 13.20 8.68 -12.21
CA LYS A 105 12.65 10.01 -11.83
C LYS A 105 11.28 10.02 -11.13
N PHE A 106 10.60 8.87 -11.08
CA PHE A 106 9.31 8.68 -10.40
C PHE A 106 9.47 7.80 -9.15
N ASN A 107 10.71 7.70 -8.67
CA ASN A 107 11.07 6.98 -7.47
C ASN A 107 11.86 7.93 -6.56
N SER A 108 12.10 7.49 -5.33
CA SER A 108 12.86 8.18 -4.31
C SER A 108 13.63 7.15 -3.48
N PHE A 109 14.57 7.59 -2.66
CA PHE A 109 15.25 6.72 -1.69
C PHE A 109 14.35 6.28 -0.52
N ALA A 110 13.10 6.76 -0.46
CA ALA A 110 12.15 6.54 0.62
C ALA A 110 10.73 6.25 0.07
N SER A 111 10.64 5.33 -0.90
CA SER A 111 9.38 5.02 -1.60
C SER A 111 8.56 3.90 -0.97
N SER A 112 9.22 2.91 -0.34
CA SER A 112 8.51 1.80 0.28
C SER A 112 7.73 2.26 1.50
N THR A 113 6.46 1.88 1.57
CA THR A 113 5.60 2.17 2.71
C THR A 113 5.93 1.18 3.83
N PRO A 114 6.18 1.62 5.07
CA PRO A 114 6.38 0.70 6.18
C PRO A 114 5.10 -0.08 6.51
N THR A 115 5.24 -1.10 7.35
CA THR A 115 4.11 -1.73 8.05
C THR A 115 4.39 -1.70 9.55
N VAL A 116 3.34 -1.58 10.37
CA VAL A 116 3.46 -1.43 11.82
C VAL A 116 2.47 -2.35 12.55
N ASP A 117 2.86 -2.83 13.72
CA ASP A 117 1.98 -3.46 14.70
C ASP A 117 2.15 -2.80 16.07
N GLY A 118 1.55 -3.36 17.13
CA GLY A 118 1.63 -2.80 18.48
C GLY A 118 3.02 -2.82 19.12
N GLU A 119 4.01 -3.42 18.49
CA GLU A 119 5.36 -3.54 19.03
C GLU A 119 6.43 -3.00 18.08
N PHE A 120 6.28 -3.25 16.78
CA PHE A 120 7.33 -3.02 15.79
C PHE A 120 6.82 -2.38 14.51
N LEU A 121 7.75 -1.68 13.89
CA LEU A 121 7.71 -1.09 12.57
C LEU A 121 8.68 -1.87 11.68
N PHE A 122 8.24 -2.31 10.51
CA PHE A 122 9.06 -2.96 9.50
C PHE A 122 9.21 -2.09 8.25
N VAL A 123 10.44 -1.88 7.82
CA VAL A 123 10.78 -0.97 6.74
C VAL A 123 11.63 -1.67 5.69
N SER A 124 11.16 -1.72 4.44
CA SER A 124 12.03 -2.10 3.32
C SER A 124 12.98 -0.93 3.05
N TRP A 125 14.27 -1.18 3.18
CA TRP A 125 15.30 -0.14 3.22
C TRP A 125 16.32 -0.41 2.13
N THR A 126 16.63 0.57 1.30
CA THR A 126 17.52 0.36 0.16
C THR A 126 18.62 1.39 0.14
N THR A 127 19.85 0.91 0.16
CA THR A 127 21.04 1.72 -0.09
C THR A 127 21.59 1.37 -1.46
N LYS A 128 22.69 2.02 -1.84
CA LYS A 128 23.45 1.69 -3.05
C LYS A 128 23.99 0.26 -3.00
N GLU A 129 24.33 -0.23 -1.80
CA GLU A 129 25.03 -1.49 -1.57
C GLU A 129 24.09 -2.65 -1.22
N SER A 130 22.93 -2.37 -0.61
CA SER A 130 22.00 -3.43 -0.19
C SER A 130 20.53 -3.06 -0.25
N ASN A 131 19.71 -4.09 -0.24
CA ASN A 131 18.31 -4.00 0.16
C ASN A 131 18.14 -4.77 1.46
N ASP A 132 17.50 -4.16 2.42
CA ASP A 132 17.33 -4.70 3.75
C ASP A 132 15.87 -4.65 4.18
N LEU A 133 15.55 -5.42 5.20
CA LEU A 133 14.37 -5.24 6.03
C LEU A 133 14.83 -4.81 7.42
N LEU A 134 14.36 -3.66 7.88
CA LEU A 134 14.59 -3.17 9.23
C LEU A 134 13.39 -3.52 10.10
N CYS A 135 13.64 -3.89 11.36
CA CYS A 135 12.65 -3.91 12.43
C CYS A 135 13.05 -2.86 13.47
N ILE A 136 12.16 -1.93 13.73
CA ILE A 136 12.35 -0.81 14.64
C ILE A 136 11.22 -0.83 15.66
N ASP A 137 11.51 -0.60 16.93
CA ASP A 137 10.46 -0.49 17.95
C ASP A 137 9.77 0.89 17.93
N HIS A 138 8.70 1.04 18.68
CA HIS A 138 7.95 2.29 18.77
C HIS A 138 8.71 3.46 19.42
N ARG A 139 9.91 3.22 19.97
CA ARG A 139 10.83 4.23 20.53
C ARG A 139 11.90 4.66 19.51
N GLY A 140 11.92 4.06 18.33
CA GLY A 140 12.91 4.34 17.28
C GLY A 140 14.19 3.52 17.40
N GLU A 141 14.21 2.46 18.22
CA GLU A 141 15.37 1.59 18.36
C GLU A 141 15.36 0.44 17.36
N LEU A 142 16.51 0.23 16.71
CA LEU A 142 16.69 -0.86 15.75
C LEU A 142 16.76 -2.18 16.53
N VAL A 143 15.77 -3.04 16.33
CA VAL A 143 15.69 -4.36 16.96
C VAL A 143 16.52 -5.37 16.17
N TRP A 144 16.34 -5.39 14.85
CA TRP A 144 17.13 -6.20 13.94
C TRP A 144 17.15 -5.61 12.53
N ARG A 145 18.17 -5.98 11.75
CA ARG A 145 18.32 -5.65 10.34
C ARG A 145 18.64 -6.92 9.56
N LYS A 146 17.81 -7.27 8.59
CA LYS A 146 18.09 -8.36 7.66
C LYS A 146 18.59 -7.78 6.35
N ASN A 147 19.86 -8.02 6.03
CA ASN A 147 20.45 -7.66 4.74
C ASN A 147 20.17 -8.79 3.73
N PHE A 148 19.57 -8.46 2.58
CA PHE A 148 19.29 -9.42 1.50
C PHE A 148 20.41 -9.51 0.45
N GLY A 149 21.45 -8.69 0.59
CA GLY A 149 22.57 -8.61 -0.33
C GLY A 149 22.40 -7.51 -1.37
N LYS A 150 23.15 -7.66 -2.46
CA LYS A 150 23.19 -6.69 -3.56
C LYS A 150 21.81 -6.49 -4.18
N PHE A 151 21.50 -5.24 -4.50
CA PHE A 151 20.23 -4.86 -5.10
C PHE A 151 20.48 -4.16 -6.44
N GLN A 152 19.95 -4.73 -7.52
CA GLN A 152 20.11 -4.17 -8.87
C GLN A 152 18.76 -3.79 -9.46
N THR A 153 18.60 -2.50 -9.76
CA THR A 153 17.39 -1.97 -10.35
C THR A 153 17.68 -0.68 -11.11
N GLU A 154 17.10 -0.54 -12.29
CA GLU A 154 16.99 0.76 -12.97
C GLU A 154 15.98 1.71 -12.29
N HIS A 155 14.95 1.15 -11.64
CA HIS A 155 13.83 1.93 -11.13
C HIS A 155 13.99 2.39 -9.69
N GLY A 156 14.68 1.63 -8.84
CA GLY A 156 14.68 1.79 -7.39
C GLY A 156 13.67 0.86 -6.70
N ASN A 157 13.67 0.87 -5.37
CA ASN A 157 12.74 0.09 -4.55
C ASN A 157 11.36 0.79 -4.49
N GLY A 158 10.29 0.01 -4.33
CA GLY A 158 8.96 0.49 -3.92
C GLY A 158 8.08 -0.61 -3.32
N PHE A 159 8.63 -1.78 -3.01
CA PHE A 159 7.88 -2.87 -2.41
C PHE A 159 7.76 -2.69 -0.90
N SER A 160 6.53 -2.87 -0.39
CA SER A 160 6.20 -2.66 1.02
C SER A 160 6.05 -4.01 1.74
N PRO A 161 6.55 -4.13 3.00
CA PRO A 161 6.32 -5.30 3.83
C PRO A 161 4.88 -5.42 4.32
N VAL A 162 4.51 -6.63 4.77
CA VAL A 162 3.22 -6.98 5.36
C VAL A 162 3.43 -7.79 6.62
N ILE A 163 2.61 -7.56 7.65
CA ILE A 163 2.61 -8.36 8.88
C ILE A 163 1.35 -9.21 8.90
N GLU A 164 1.48 -10.46 9.32
CA GLU A 164 0.35 -11.31 9.67
C GLU A 164 0.78 -12.27 10.79
N GLY A 165 0.24 -12.06 12.00
CA GLY A 165 0.65 -12.81 13.19
C GLY A 165 2.11 -12.58 13.58
N ASP A 166 2.90 -13.65 13.66
CA ASP A 166 4.34 -13.66 13.97
C ASP A 166 5.23 -13.51 12.72
N ARG A 167 4.64 -13.26 11.54
CA ARG A 167 5.33 -13.21 10.26
C ARG A 167 5.40 -11.78 9.73
N VAL A 168 6.56 -11.42 9.19
CA VAL A 168 6.71 -10.30 8.26
C VAL A 168 7.11 -10.83 6.89
N VAL A 169 6.37 -10.40 5.86
CA VAL A 169 6.56 -10.81 4.48
C VAL A 169 6.94 -9.61 3.64
N VAL A 170 7.96 -9.77 2.80
CA VAL A 170 8.43 -8.73 1.89
C VAL A 170 8.85 -9.36 0.57
N THR A 171 8.60 -8.65 -0.52
CA THR A 171 9.18 -8.99 -1.81
C THR A 171 10.56 -8.35 -1.89
N HIS A 172 11.55 -9.09 -2.37
CA HIS A 172 12.86 -8.59 -2.75
C HIS A 172 12.97 -8.80 -4.25
N ASP A 173 12.24 -7.98 -5.01
CA ASP A 173 12.24 -8.03 -6.47
C ASP A 173 13.38 -7.15 -6.99
N HIS A 174 14.20 -7.70 -7.88
CA HIS A 174 15.29 -7.00 -8.55
C HIS A 174 15.71 -7.76 -9.82
N GLU A 175 16.63 -7.19 -10.60
CA GLU A 175 16.90 -7.66 -11.97
C GLU A 175 17.60 -9.02 -12.07
N ILE A 176 18.23 -9.51 -10.99
CA ILE A 176 19.00 -10.75 -11.00
C ILE A 176 18.27 -11.89 -10.24
N GLU A 177 18.22 -11.84 -8.91
CA GLU A 177 17.73 -12.90 -8.01
C GLU A 177 16.52 -12.47 -7.18
N SER A 178 15.36 -12.35 -7.82
CA SER A 178 14.15 -11.95 -7.10
C SER A 178 13.66 -13.02 -6.12
N SER A 179 12.98 -12.62 -5.05
CA SER A 179 12.30 -13.55 -4.15
C SER A 179 11.17 -12.92 -3.35
N ILE A 180 10.27 -13.73 -2.82
CA ILE A 180 9.43 -13.36 -1.67
C ILE A 180 9.97 -14.06 -0.43
N LEU A 181 10.13 -13.30 0.65
CA LEU A 181 10.66 -13.79 1.90
C LEU A 181 9.65 -13.63 3.02
N CYS A 182 9.58 -14.63 3.88
CA CYS A 182 8.91 -14.54 5.17
C CYS A 182 9.94 -14.69 6.27
N LEU A 183 9.86 -13.78 7.23
CA LEU A 183 10.74 -13.74 8.39
C LEU A 183 9.89 -13.80 9.64
N ASP A 184 10.46 -14.36 10.70
CA ASP A 184 9.95 -14.22 12.05
C ASP A 184 10.04 -12.74 12.45
N ARG A 185 8.91 -12.14 12.83
CA ARG A 185 8.81 -10.69 13.04
C ARG A 185 9.69 -10.22 14.21
N ARG A 186 9.94 -11.06 15.20
CA ARG A 186 10.70 -10.69 16.41
C ARG A 186 12.21 -10.81 16.21
N THR A 187 12.65 -11.79 15.42
CA THR A 187 14.06 -12.16 15.32
C THR A 187 14.70 -11.84 13.97
N GLY A 188 13.89 -11.59 12.92
CA GLY A 188 14.39 -11.42 11.56
C GLY A 188 14.95 -12.71 10.94
N ARG A 189 14.72 -13.87 11.58
CA ARG A 189 15.11 -15.17 11.01
C ARG A 189 14.20 -15.49 9.83
N THR A 190 14.79 -15.80 8.67
CA THR A 190 14.05 -16.26 7.50
C THR A 190 13.38 -17.59 7.82
N LEU A 191 12.04 -17.63 7.72
CA LEU A 191 11.23 -18.84 7.88
C LEU A 191 11.13 -19.61 6.57
N TRP A 192 10.93 -18.88 5.47
CA TRP A 192 10.97 -19.42 4.12
C TRP A 192 11.34 -18.33 3.11
N LYS A 193 11.84 -18.76 1.96
CA LYS A 193 12.17 -17.93 0.79
C LYS A 193 11.66 -18.64 -0.45
N VAL A 194 10.86 -17.96 -1.26
CA VAL A 194 10.41 -18.46 -2.57
C VAL A 194 11.17 -17.70 -3.66
N PRO A 195 12.05 -18.35 -4.43
CA PRO A 195 12.77 -17.70 -5.50
C PRO A 195 11.82 -17.30 -6.63
N ARG A 196 12.15 -16.21 -7.32
CA ARG A 196 11.49 -15.71 -8.51
C ARG A 196 12.56 -15.45 -9.57
N THR A 197 12.26 -15.69 -10.83
CA THR A 197 13.14 -15.25 -11.92
C THR A 197 13.27 -13.72 -11.89
N GLY A 198 14.51 -13.22 -11.91
CA GLY A 198 14.81 -11.80 -12.00
C GLY A 198 14.13 -11.13 -13.19
N SER A 199 13.62 -9.91 -12.98
CA SER A 199 12.97 -9.10 -14.02
C SER A 199 12.95 -7.64 -13.59
N LYS A 200 12.36 -6.74 -14.40
CA LYS A 200 12.14 -5.36 -13.98
C LYS A 200 11.34 -5.37 -12.66
N PRO A 201 11.90 -4.88 -11.54
CA PRO A 201 11.39 -5.18 -10.21
C PRO A 201 9.96 -4.75 -9.98
N SER A 202 9.09 -5.67 -9.51
CA SER A 202 7.73 -5.32 -9.13
C SER A 202 7.75 -4.48 -7.85
N ALA A 203 6.86 -3.49 -7.74
CA ALA A 203 6.65 -2.73 -6.50
C ALA A 203 5.34 -3.12 -5.80
N SER A 204 4.79 -4.28 -6.16
CA SER A 204 3.55 -4.82 -5.60
C SER A 204 3.74 -5.26 -4.15
N THR A 205 2.80 -4.84 -3.29
CA THR A 205 2.72 -5.24 -1.89
C THR A 205 1.88 -6.52 -1.79
N PRO A 206 2.35 -7.60 -1.15
CA PRO A 206 1.56 -8.82 -0.98
C PRO A 206 0.23 -8.60 -0.26
N LEU A 207 -0.75 -9.46 -0.50
CA LEU A 207 -2.02 -9.51 0.23
C LEU A 207 -2.00 -10.71 1.18
N ALA A 208 -2.33 -10.51 2.46
CA ALA A 208 -2.60 -11.60 3.39
C ALA A 208 -4.04 -12.06 3.16
N TYR A 209 -4.22 -13.34 2.81
CA TYR A 209 -5.52 -13.89 2.44
C TYR A 209 -5.84 -15.13 3.27
N HIS A 210 -6.87 -15.02 4.10
CA HIS A 210 -7.44 -16.14 4.82
C HIS A 210 -8.40 -16.90 3.91
N ALA A 211 -7.92 -18.01 3.33
CA ALA A 211 -8.72 -18.78 2.40
C ALA A 211 -9.90 -19.47 3.12
N PRO A 212 -11.11 -19.47 2.52
CA PRO A 212 -12.28 -20.09 3.14
C PRO A 212 -12.10 -21.59 3.30
N ASN A 213 -12.95 -22.18 4.15
CA ASN A 213 -13.04 -23.63 4.39
C ASN A 213 -11.75 -24.23 4.98
N GLY A 214 -11.09 -23.53 5.91
CA GLY A 214 -9.92 -24.03 6.63
C GLY A 214 -8.69 -24.26 5.75
N ARG A 215 -8.62 -23.61 4.58
CA ARG A 215 -7.49 -23.75 3.65
C ARG A 215 -6.25 -22.95 4.06
N GLY A 216 -6.32 -22.26 5.18
CA GLY A 216 -5.22 -21.55 5.81
C GLY A 216 -4.96 -20.18 5.22
N LEU A 217 -4.02 -19.50 5.85
CA LEU A 217 -3.49 -18.21 5.42
C LEU A 217 -2.56 -18.38 4.22
N GLN A 218 -2.72 -17.52 3.23
CA GLN A 218 -1.86 -17.43 2.05
C GLN A 218 -1.36 -16.00 1.91
N PHE A 219 -0.13 -15.85 1.39
CA PHE A 219 0.31 -14.56 0.87
C PHE A 219 0.13 -14.57 -0.65
N VAL A 220 -0.70 -13.66 -1.15
CA VAL A 220 -0.99 -13.51 -2.56
C VAL A 220 -0.15 -12.36 -3.11
N SER A 221 0.54 -12.58 -4.22
CA SER A 221 1.40 -11.58 -4.85
C SER A 221 1.27 -11.65 -6.37
N ASN A 222 1.80 -10.65 -7.04
CA ASN A 222 1.89 -10.61 -8.49
C ASN A 222 3.27 -10.11 -8.95
N SER A 223 3.74 -10.70 -10.04
CA SER A 223 5.04 -10.40 -10.65
C SER A 223 5.05 -10.86 -12.09
N LYS A 224 6.03 -10.40 -12.87
CA LYS A 224 6.22 -10.88 -14.25
C LYS A 224 6.52 -12.38 -14.33
N SER A 225 7.26 -12.91 -13.35
CA SER A 225 7.73 -14.30 -13.35
C SER A 225 6.64 -15.32 -13.05
N HIS A 226 5.71 -15.00 -12.15
CA HIS A 226 4.66 -15.95 -11.73
C HIS A 226 3.24 -15.54 -12.16
N GLY A 227 3.06 -14.38 -12.79
CA GLY A 227 1.73 -13.79 -12.94
C GLY A 227 1.17 -13.43 -11.56
N CYS A 228 -0.07 -13.84 -11.26
CA CYS A 228 -0.63 -13.77 -9.92
C CYS A 228 -0.59 -15.15 -9.26
N TYR A 229 -0.25 -15.20 -7.98
CA TYR A 229 0.00 -16.47 -7.30
C TYR A 229 -0.19 -16.36 -5.78
N GLY A 230 -0.41 -17.50 -5.14
CA GLY A 230 -0.51 -17.63 -3.70
C GLY A 230 0.52 -18.60 -3.14
N VAL A 231 1.17 -18.22 -2.04
CA VAL A 231 2.07 -19.10 -1.27
C VAL A 231 1.48 -19.37 0.10
N ASP A 232 1.65 -20.59 0.59
CA ASP A 232 1.27 -20.99 1.95
C ASP A 232 2.06 -20.18 2.98
N ALA A 233 1.37 -19.57 3.95
CA ALA A 233 2.02 -18.66 4.89
C ALA A 233 2.98 -19.36 5.86
N LEU A 234 2.78 -20.64 6.15
CA LEU A 234 3.64 -21.38 7.07
C LEU A 234 4.91 -21.89 6.40
N SER A 235 4.78 -22.46 5.21
CA SER A 235 5.85 -23.20 4.53
C SER A 235 6.49 -22.45 3.36
N GLY A 236 5.85 -21.41 2.85
CA GLY A 236 6.25 -20.76 1.59
C GLY A 236 5.99 -21.63 0.36
N LYS A 237 5.30 -22.76 0.49
CA LYS A 237 4.97 -23.61 -0.66
C LYS A 237 4.08 -22.83 -1.64
N LEU A 238 4.47 -22.80 -2.91
CA LEU A 238 3.61 -22.29 -3.98
C LEU A 238 2.33 -23.14 -4.06
N LEU A 239 1.18 -22.52 -3.81
CA LEU A 239 -0.12 -23.19 -3.79
C LEU A 239 -0.78 -23.18 -5.17
N TRP A 240 -0.64 -22.06 -5.87
CA TRP A 240 -1.16 -21.83 -7.21
C TRP A 240 -0.49 -20.61 -7.81
N GLU A 241 -0.43 -20.58 -9.14
CA GLU A 241 -0.01 -19.43 -9.93
C GLU A 241 -0.75 -19.44 -11.27
N THR A 242 -0.88 -18.27 -11.89
CA THR A 242 -1.32 -18.17 -13.30
C THR A 242 -0.17 -18.41 -14.28
N GLY A 243 1.07 -18.20 -13.82
CA GLY A 243 2.30 -18.48 -14.56
C GLY A 243 2.84 -17.27 -15.37
N PRO A 244 4.05 -17.43 -15.93
CA PRO A 244 4.66 -16.43 -16.80
C PRO A 244 3.75 -16.10 -17.99
N GLY A 245 3.72 -14.81 -18.38
CA GLY A 245 2.94 -14.36 -19.54
C GLY A 245 1.50 -13.97 -19.21
N THR A 246 0.94 -14.35 -18.05
CA THR A 246 -0.33 -13.76 -17.58
C THR A 246 -0.16 -12.27 -17.28
N LEU A 247 0.91 -11.92 -16.57
CA LEU A 247 1.38 -10.55 -16.39
C LEU A 247 2.76 -10.47 -17.06
N ASP A 248 2.82 -9.98 -18.28
CA ASP A 248 4.03 -10.02 -19.12
C ASP A 248 4.97 -8.81 -18.93
N LEU A 249 4.53 -7.84 -18.14
CA LEU A 249 5.26 -6.62 -17.80
C LEU A 249 5.39 -6.46 -16.27
N ARG A 250 6.03 -5.36 -15.87
CA ARG A 250 6.23 -5.00 -14.46
C ARG A 250 4.87 -4.87 -13.77
N SER A 251 4.78 -5.36 -12.53
CA SER A 251 3.63 -5.17 -11.66
C SER A 251 3.96 -4.11 -10.61
N VAL A 252 3.20 -3.02 -10.57
CA VAL A 252 3.35 -1.97 -9.55
C VAL A 252 2.14 -1.95 -8.62
N SER A 253 0.94 -2.07 -9.19
CA SER A 253 -0.28 -2.32 -8.41
C SER A 253 -0.19 -3.60 -7.58
N SER A 254 -0.79 -3.54 -6.38
CA SER A 254 -0.92 -4.69 -5.48
C SER A 254 -2.14 -5.53 -5.87
N PRO A 255 -2.16 -6.85 -5.59
CA PRO A 255 -3.33 -7.66 -5.87
C PRO A 255 -4.45 -7.31 -4.90
N VAL A 256 -5.69 -7.25 -5.38
CA VAL A 256 -6.88 -7.03 -4.54
C VAL A 256 -7.87 -8.18 -4.69
N LEU A 257 -8.68 -8.42 -3.67
CA LEU A 257 -9.73 -9.44 -3.66
C LEU A 257 -11.10 -8.77 -3.76
N SER A 258 -11.96 -9.25 -4.66
CA SER A 258 -13.37 -8.88 -4.70
C SER A 258 -14.20 -10.03 -5.24
N GLU A 259 -15.36 -10.29 -4.62
CA GLU A 259 -16.28 -11.40 -4.97
C GLU A 259 -15.58 -12.76 -5.20
N GLY A 260 -14.53 -13.05 -4.43
CA GLY A 260 -13.76 -14.29 -4.52
C GLY A 260 -12.79 -14.38 -5.70
N LEU A 261 -12.60 -13.29 -6.46
CA LEU A 261 -11.61 -13.15 -7.52
C LEU A 261 -10.47 -12.24 -7.07
N PHE A 262 -9.24 -12.64 -7.38
CA PHE A 262 -8.09 -11.75 -7.29
C PHE A 262 -7.97 -10.90 -8.55
N PHE A 263 -7.52 -9.67 -8.40
CA PHE A 263 -7.26 -8.75 -9.49
C PHE A 263 -5.82 -8.29 -9.43
N ALA A 264 -5.09 -8.44 -10.54
CA ALA A 264 -3.70 -8.04 -10.64
C ALA A 264 -3.45 -7.37 -11.99
N SER A 265 -2.64 -6.31 -12.03
CA SER A 265 -2.29 -5.61 -13.27
C SER A 265 -0.79 -5.48 -13.50
N CYS A 266 -0.45 -5.24 -14.76
CA CYS A 266 0.91 -4.94 -15.17
C CYS A 266 0.94 -3.91 -16.29
N GLY A 267 2.11 -3.29 -16.48
CA GLY A 267 2.27 -2.21 -17.45
C GLY A 267 3.70 -1.72 -17.59
N ALA A 268 3.86 -0.67 -18.40
CA ALA A 268 5.14 -0.01 -18.64
C ALA A 268 4.90 1.44 -19.06
N GLY A 269 5.87 2.33 -18.79
CA GLY A 269 5.83 3.71 -19.29
C GLY A 269 4.61 4.51 -18.83
N SER A 270 4.14 4.31 -17.60
CA SER A 270 2.91 4.94 -17.07
C SER A 270 1.64 4.55 -17.85
N ARG A 271 1.58 3.30 -18.35
CA ARG A 271 0.40 2.76 -19.02
C ARG A 271 0.16 1.32 -18.60
N GLY A 272 -1.08 1.01 -18.19
CA GLY A 272 -1.55 -0.36 -17.99
C GLY A 272 -1.64 -1.12 -19.30
N SER A 273 -1.08 -2.32 -19.30
CA SER A 273 -1.17 -3.28 -20.41
C SER A 273 -2.38 -4.20 -20.21
N ARG A 274 -2.52 -4.72 -18.98
CA ARG A 274 -3.60 -5.64 -18.64
C ARG A 274 -3.94 -5.61 -17.15
N LEU A 275 -5.21 -5.80 -16.85
CA LEU A 275 -5.75 -6.18 -15.56
C LEU A 275 -6.38 -7.58 -15.73
N VAL A 276 -5.97 -8.52 -14.90
CA VAL A 276 -6.40 -9.91 -14.96
C VAL A 276 -7.25 -10.19 -13.73
N ALA A 277 -8.41 -10.81 -13.93
CA ALA A 277 -9.22 -11.39 -12.86
C ALA A 277 -8.91 -12.89 -12.74
N ILE A 278 -8.54 -13.33 -11.54
CA ILE A 278 -8.06 -14.68 -11.26
C ILE A 278 -8.98 -15.34 -10.25
N ARG A 279 -9.52 -16.49 -10.62
CA ARG A 279 -10.19 -17.40 -9.69
C ARG A 279 -9.13 -18.28 -9.03
N PRO A 280 -8.95 -18.19 -7.69
CA PRO A 280 -8.06 -19.11 -7.01
C PRO A 280 -8.64 -20.54 -7.07
N PRO A 281 -7.80 -21.57 -6.94
CA PRO A 281 -8.28 -22.95 -6.97
C PRO A 281 -9.37 -23.19 -5.93
N ALA A 282 -10.41 -23.97 -6.28
CA ALA A 282 -11.46 -24.36 -5.32
C ALA A 282 -10.95 -25.39 -4.29
N LYS A 283 -9.96 -26.20 -4.65
CA LYS A 283 -9.37 -27.27 -3.82
C LYS A 283 -7.85 -27.17 -3.76
N LYS A 284 -7.25 -27.73 -2.69
CA LYS A 284 -5.78 -27.83 -2.57
C LYS A 284 -5.20 -28.57 -3.78
N GLY A 285 -4.12 -28.06 -4.36
CA GLY A 285 -3.47 -28.62 -5.55
C GLY A 285 -4.20 -28.39 -6.87
N GLY A 286 -5.30 -27.60 -6.89
CA GLY A 286 -5.91 -27.16 -8.14
C GLY A 286 -5.12 -26.04 -8.82
N LYS A 287 -5.51 -25.69 -10.04
CA LYS A 287 -4.94 -24.56 -10.80
C LYS A 287 -5.76 -23.30 -10.59
N ALA A 288 -5.09 -22.15 -10.62
CA ALA A 288 -5.78 -20.88 -10.74
C ALA A 288 -6.31 -20.73 -12.19
N GLU A 289 -7.43 -20.05 -12.34
CA GLU A 289 -8.07 -19.81 -13.63
C GLU A 289 -8.12 -18.30 -13.88
N VAL A 290 -7.72 -17.88 -15.09
CA VAL A 290 -7.96 -16.50 -15.53
C VAL A 290 -9.42 -16.40 -15.96
N ALA A 291 -10.24 -15.73 -15.14
CA ALA A 291 -11.67 -15.57 -15.40
C ALA A 291 -11.91 -14.63 -16.60
N TYR A 292 -11.17 -13.52 -16.65
CA TYR A 292 -11.16 -12.60 -17.78
C TYR A 292 -9.95 -11.66 -17.72
N VAL A 293 -9.68 -10.97 -18.84
CA VAL A 293 -8.60 -9.99 -18.98
C VAL A 293 -9.16 -8.69 -19.56
N LEU A 294 -8.77 -7.56 -18.98
CA LEU A 294 -9.03 -6.23 -19.52
C LEU A 294 -7.73 -5.59 -19.97
N GLU A 295 -7.68 -5.06 -21.19
CA GLU A 295 -6.44 -4.51 -21.78
C GLU A 295 -6.53 -3.01 -22.12
N LYS A 296 -7.74 -2.44 -22.07
CA LYS A 296 -7.97 -1.04 -22.44
C LYS A 296 -8.14 -0.15 -21.21
N ASN A 297 -7.30 0.86 -21.09
CA ASN A 297 -7.35 1.90 -20.06
C ASN A 297 -7.37 1.34 -18.63
N VAL A 298 -6.60 0.27 -18.40
CA VAL A 298 -6.43 -0.37 -17.09
C VAL A 298 -5.32 0.29 -16.28
N PRO A 299 -5.33 0.16 -14.94
CA PRO A 299 -4.26 0.69 -14.09
C PRO A 299 -2.94 -0.04 -14.27
N TYR A 300 -1.82 0.69 -14.22
CA TYR A 300 -0.48 0.12 -14.00
C TYR A 300 0.03 0.39 -12.59
N VAL A 301 0.15 1.66 -12.19
CA VAL A 301 0.64 2.03 -10.85
C VAL A 301 -0.49 2.06 -9.80
N PRO A 302 -1.63 2.74 -10.02
CA PRO A 302 -2.72 2.77 -9.04
C PRO A 302 -3.28 1.36 -8.79
N THR A 303 -3.48 1.00 -7.54
CA THR A 303 -4.14 -0.27 -7.19
C THR A 303 -5.66 -0.12 -7.36
N PRO A 304 -6.35 -1.07 -8.04
CA PRO A 304 -7.82 -1.04 -8.16
C PRO A 304 -8.53 -0.95 -6.81
N LEU A 305 -9.72 -0.33 -6.78
CA LEU A 305 -10.53 -0.17 -5.56
C LEU A 305 -11.85 -0.94 -5.69
N PRO A 306 -12.02 -2.07 -5.00
CA PRO A 306 -13.30 -2.76 -4.89
C PRO A 306 -14.36 -1.89 -4.18
N ILE A 307 -15.59 -1.85 -4.71
CA ILE A 307 -16.74 -1.14 -4.13
C ILE A 307 -17.97 -2.05 -4.25
N GLY A 308 -18.25 -2.85 -3.22
CA GLY A 308 -19.31 -3.86 -3.28
C GLY A 308 -19.05 -4.89 -4.39
N LYS A 309 -19.98 -4.97 -5.36
CA LYS A 309 -19.90 -5.87 -6.53
C LYS A 309 -19.25 -5.22 -7.77
N THR A 310 -18.83 -3.98 -7.64
CA THR A 310 -18.11 -3.26 -8.70
C THR A 310 -16.68 -2.95 -8.27
N MET A 311 -15.88 -2.51 -9.23
CA MET A 311 -14.51 -2.07 -8.98
C MET A 311 -14.23 -0.79 -9.73
N PHE A 312 -13.73 0.20 -9.00
CA PHE A 312 -13.23 1.45 -9.55
C PHE A 312 -11.78 1.26 -9.99
N LEU A 313 -11.54 1.54 -11.27
CA LEU A 313 -10.24 1.50 -11.92
C LEU A 313 -9.81 2.93 -12.25
N LEU A 314 -8.55 3.26 -11.95
CA LEU A 314 -7.95 4.54 -12.32
C LEU A 314 -6.65 4.29 -13.06
N SER A 315 -6.64 4.57 -14.36
CA SER A 315 -5.40 4.49 -15.13
C SER A 315 -4.44 5.63 -14.77
N ASP A 316 -3.16 5.40 -14.98
CA ASP A 316 -2.10 6.37 -14.70
C ASP A 316 -2.29 7.70 -15.45
N GLY A 317 -2.95 7.65 -16.62
CA GLY A 317 -3.28 8.80 -17.45
C GLY A 317 -4.69 9.38 -17.23
N GLY A 318 -5.32 9.08 -16.08
CA GLY A 318 -6.58 9.71 -15.68
C GLY A 318 -7.81 9.20 -16.43
N ILE A 319 -7.86 7.91 -16.76
CA ILE A 319 -9.13 7.28 -17.15
C ILE A 319 -9.71 6.55 -15.94
N ALA A 320 -10.85 7.01 -15.46
CA ALA A 320 -11.66 6.31 -14.48
C ALA A 320 -12.59 5.32 -15.18
N SER A 321 -12.80 4.15 -14.59
CA SER A 321 -13.79 3.18 -15.08
C SER A 321 -14.40 2.42 -13.91
N CYS A 322 -15.66 2.04 -14.05
CA CYS A 322 -16.32 1.09 -13.16
C CYS A 322 -16.57 -0.20 -13.92
N ILE A 323 -16.18 -1.32 -13.32
CA ILE A 323 -16.44 -2.65 -13.87
C ILE A 323 -17.29 -3.47 -12.90
N GLU A 324 -18.12 -4.36 -13.42
CA GLU A 324 -18.67 -5.46 -12.63
C GLU A 324 -17.56 -6.47 -12.33
N THR A 325 -17.37 -6.83 -11.05
CA THR A 325 -16.22 -7.68 -10.67
C THR A 325 -16.38 -9.14 -11.05
N SER A 326 -17.60 -9.63 -11.23
CA SER A 326 -17.84 -11.02 -11.60
C SER A 326 -17.55 -11.31 -13.09
N SER A 327 -17.74 -10.32 -13.97
CA SER A 327 -17.70 -10.50 -15.43
C SER A 327 -16.65 -9.65 -16.15
N GLY A 328 -16.15 -8.58 -15.52
CA GLY A 328 -15.27 -7.60 -16.16
C GLY A 328 -16.00 -6.64 -17.10
N LYS A 329 -17.34 -6.69 -17.17
CA LYS A 329 -18.13 -5.75 -17.96
C LYS A 329 -17.85 -4.32 -17.50
N VAL A 330 -17.35 -3.49 -18.41
CA VAL A 330 -17.19 -2.06 -18.18
C VAL A 330 -18.58 -1.42 -18.17
N LEU A 331 -18.97 -0.86 -17.03
CA LEU A 331 -20.26 -0.20 -16.85
C LEU A 331 -20.20 1.23 -17.38
N TRP A 332 -19.11 1.93 -17.06
CA TRP A 332 -18.81 3.25 -17.61
C TRP A 332 -17.31 3.51 -17.61
N ARG A 333 -16.93 4.54 -18.37
CA ARG A 333 -15.57 5.06 -18.45
C ARG A 333 -15.62 6.57 -18.65
N GLU A 334 -14.84 7.29 -17.84
CA GLU A 334 -14.81 8.74 -17.84
C GLU A 334 -13.37 9.26 -17.75
N ARG A 335 -13.11 10.45 -18.28
CA ARG A 335 -11.82 11.13 -18.16
C ARG A 335 -11.80 11.95 -16.88
N MET A 336 -10.75 11.76 -16.09
CA MET A 336 -10.34 12.67 -15.03
C MET A 336 -9.11 13.44 -15.50
N GLU A 337 -9.00 14.72 -15.13
CA GLU A 337 -7.79 15.50 -15.40
C GLU A 337 -6.64 15.05 -14.49
N GLY A 338 -5.41 15.24 -14.96
CA GLY A 338 -4.20 14.89 -14.22
C GLY A 338 -3.68 13.47 -14.47
N ASN A 339 -2.56 13.17 -13.84
CA ASN A 339 -1.92 11.85 -13.89
C ASN A 339 -1.95 11.23 -12.50
N TYR A 340 -1.93 9.90 -12.39
CA TYR A 340 -2.23 9.21 -11.13
C TYR A 340 -1.22 8.10 -10.82
N PHE A 341 -0.56 8.21 -9.68
CA PHE A 341 0.23 7.12 -9.08
C PHE A 341 -0.32 6.73 -7.70
N ALA A 342 -0.88 7.70 -6.96
CA ALA A 342 -1.59 7.41 -5.72
C ALA A 342 -2.75 6.44 -5.99
N SER A 343 -2.85 5.45 -5.13
CA SER A 343 -3.92 4.49 -5.19
C SER A 343 -5.22 5.12 -4.65
N PRO A 344 -6.37 4.99 -5.35
CA PRO A 344 -7.63 5.47 -4.83
C PRO A 344 -8.05 4.68 -3.59
N ILE A 345 -8.60 5.38 -2.59
CA ILE A 345 -9.17 4.78 -1.38
C ILE A 345 -10.64 5.15 -1.23
N LEU A 346 -11.39 4.32 -0.50
CA LEU A 346 -12.73 4.67 -0.02
C LEU A 346 -12.59 5.42 1.31
N LEU A 347 -13.04 6.68 1.32
CA LEU A 347 -13.01 7.59 2.46
C LEU A 347 -14.44 8.06 2.71
N ASP A 348 -15.06 7.64 3.83
CA ASP A 348 -16.45 8.01 4.17
C ASP A 348 -17.43 7.69 3.02
N GLY A 349 -17.33 6.48 2.46
CA GLY A 349 -18.15 6.03 1.32
C GLY A 349 -17.87 6.72 -0.02
N LYS A 350 -16.91 7.65 -0.08
CA LYS A 350 -16.52 8.40 -1.29
C LYS A 350 -15.19 7.88 -1.80
N VAL A 351 -15.00 7.88 -3.11
CA VAL A 351 -13.69 7.58 -3.68
C VAL A 351 -12.81 8.82 -3.56
N CYS A 352 -11.70 8.71 -2.84
CA CYS A 352 -10.65 9.71 -2.78
C CYS A 352 -9.55 9.36 -3.79
N ALA A 353 -9.42 10.18 -4.83
CA ALA A 353 -8.39 10.05 -5.85
C ALA A 353 -7.46 11.26 -5.82
N ILE A 354 -6.15 11.02 -5.86
CA ILE A 354 -5.12 12.07 -5.77
C ILE A 354 -4.25 12.04 -7.02
N SER A 355 -4.22 13.15 -7.77
CA SER A 355 -3.31 13.28 -8.90
C SER A 355 -1.88 13.48 -8.43
N ARG A 356 -0.91 13.17 -9.30
CA ARG A 356 0.51 13.45 -9.10
C ARG A 356 0.78 14.91 -8.77
N GLU A 357 -0.04 15.79 -9.35
CA GLU A 357 0.03 17.23 -9.21
C GLU A 357 -0.58 17.74 -7.88
N GLY A 358 -1.02 16.84 -6.99
CA GLY A 358 -1.52 17.18 -5.67
C GLY A 358 -2.98 17.63 -5.65
N GLU A 359 -3.75 17.33 -6.70
CA GLU A 359 -5.19 17.57 -6.72
C GLU A 359 -5.93 16.36 -6.13
N VAL A 360 -6.69 16.60 -5.07
CA VAL A 360 -7.53 15.60 -4.41
C VAL A 360 -8.96 15.77 -4.90
N ARG A 361 -9.57 14.68 -5.36
CA ARG A 361 -10.99 14.63 -5.76
C ARG A 361 -11.72 13.63 -4.88
N LEU A 362 -12.81 14.08 -4.27
CA LEU A 362 -13.79 13.21 -3.64
C LEU A 362 -14.93 12.97 -4.62
N LEU A 363 -15.20 11.69 -4.89
CA LEU A 363 -16.14 11.25 -5.91
C LEU A 363 -17.23 10.39 -5.30
N SER A 364 -18.48 10.64 -5.71
CA SER A 364 -19.53 9.63 -5.65
C SER A 364 -19.38 8.73 -6.85
N VAL A 365 -19.37 7.41 -6.64
CA VAL A 365 -19.12 6.41 -7.68
C VAL A 365 -20.15 5.30 -7.52
N ASP A 366 -20.89 5.01 -8.57
CA ASP A 366 -21.89 3.93 -8.61
C ASP A 366 -21.88 3.21 -9.98
N PRO A 367 -22.73 2.20 -10.23
CA PRO A 367 -22.81 1.51 -11.52
C PRO A 367 -23.20 2.38 -12.73
N ASN A 368 -23.78 3.57 -12.53
CA ASN A 368 -24.29 4.45 -13.58
C ASN A 368 -23.33 5.59 -13.94
N GLY A 369 -22.40 5.94 -13.06
CA GLY A 369 -21.37 6.94 -13.36
C GLY A 369 -20.54 7.35 -12.15
N MET A 370 -19.77 8.43 -12.34
CA MET A 370 -19.15 9.15 -11.23
C MET A 370 -19.58 10.62 -11.19
N LYS A 371 -19.55 11.21 -9.99
CA LYS A 371 -19.76 12.64 -9.79
C LYS A 371 -18.71 13.18 -8.83
N THR A 372 -18.01 14.23 -9.24
CA THR A 372 -17.14 14.99 -8.34
C THR A 372 -17.99 15.69 -7.28
N LEU A 373 -17.75 15.36 -6.01
CA LEU A 373 -18.37 16.00 -4.85
C LEU A 373 -17.60 17.25 -4.46
N GLY A 374 -16.27 17.18 -4.55
CA GLY A 374 -15.41 18.33 -4.36
C GLY A 374 -13.96 18.06 -4.74
N THR A 375 -13.22 19.17 -4.86
CA THR A 375 -11.82 19.19 -5.26
C THR A 375 -11.03 20.02 -4.27
N SER A 376 -9.82 19.57 -3.94
CA SER A 376 -8.90 20.26 -3.04
C SER A 376 -7.46 20.14 -3.55
N LYS A 377 -6.58 21.02 -3.08
CA LYS A 377 -5.17 21.05 -3.51
C LYS A 377 -4.24 20.90 -2.31
N LEU A 378 -3.30 19.97 -2.42
CA LEU A 378 -2.22 19.79 -1.45
C LEU A 378 -1.09 20.82 -1.64
N GLY A 379 -1.00 21.44 -2.82
CA GLY A 379 -0.04 22.51 -3.10
C GLY A 379 1.37 22.02 -3.45
N GLU A 380 1.59 20.71 -3.54
CA GLU A 380 2.86 20.08 -3.89
C GLU A 380 2.60 18.75 -4.63
N LEU A 381 3.57 18.29 -5.42
CA LEU A 381 3.52 16.95 -6.02
C LEU A 381 3.37 15.87 -4.93
N THR A 382 2.68 14.78 -5.28
CA THR A 382 2.55 13.61 -4.43
C THR A 382 2.34 12.35 -5.24
N TYR A 383 2.97 11.25 -4.84
CA TYR A 383 2.64 9.90 -5.33
C TYR A 383 2.04 9.04 -4.22
N ASN A 384 1.76 9.64 -3.06
CA ASN A 384 1.38 8.94 -1.85
C ASN A 384 -0.10 8.60 -1.85
N THR A 385 -0.41 7.43 -1.32
CA THR A 385 -1.78 7.09 -0.93
C THR A 385 -1.99 7.64 0.48
N PRO A 386 -3.11 8.33 0.77
CA PRO A 386 -3.34 8.87 2.11
C PRO A 386 -3.55 7.75 3.11
N ALA A 387 -3.36 8.08 4.39
CA ALA A 387 -3.72 7.21 5.50
C ALA A 387 -4.87 7.79 6.28
N VAL A 388 -5.69 6.94 6.88
CA VAL A 388 -6.94 7.34 7.50
C VAL A 388 -7.01 6.78 8.92
N SER A 389 -7.32 7.61 9.89
CA SER A 389 -7.82 7.19 11.19
C SER A 389 -9.31 7.54 11.29
N ARG A 390 -9.93 7.16 12.41
CA ARG A 390 -11.34 7.51 12.67
C ARG A 390 -11.61 9.02 12.59
N ASP A 391 -10.65 9.82 13.07
CA ASP A 391 -10.86 11.25 13.32
C ASP A 391 -10.06 12.15 12.37
N ALA A 392 -9.26 11.57 11.47
CA ALA A 392 -8.42 12.34 10.55
C ALA A 392 -8.01 11.55 9.30
N VAL A 393 -7.72 12.30 8.23
CA VAL A 393 -7.01 11.80 7.05
C VAL A 393 -5.68 12.53 6.92
N PHE A 394 -4.64 11.76 6.62
CA PHE A 394 -3.25 12.22 6.54
C PHE A 394 -2.79 12.18 5.09
N PHE A 395 -2.61 13.37 4.52
CA PHE A 395 -2.10 13.54 3.17
C PHE A 395 -0.61 13.84 3.23
N ARG A 396 0.18 12.96 2.61
CA ARG A 396 1.60 13.20 2.41
C ARG A 396 1.84 13.76 1.01
N THR A 397 2.71 14.75 0.91
CA THR A 397 3.30 15.25 -0.33
C THR A 397 4.80 14.89 -0.35
N TYR A 398 5.52 15.34 -1.37
CA TYR A 398 6.97 15.13 -1.45
C TYR A 398 7.67 15.54 -0.16
N SER A 399 7.44 16.76 0.35
CA SER A 399 8.16 17.31 1.51
C SER A 399 7.30 17.68 2.72
N SER A 400 5.99 17.40 2.70
CA SER A 400 5.08 17.77 3.79
C SER A 400 4.11 16.65 4.18
N LEU A 401 3.57 16.75 5.39
CA LEU A 401 2.48 15.94 5.89
C LEU A 401 1.38 16.86 6.41
N HIS A 402 0.14 16.59 5.99
CA HIS A 402 -1.04 17.38 6.32
C HIS A 402 -2.08 16.51 7.03
N CYS A 403 -2.72 17.06 8.06
CA CYS A 403 -3.83 16.41 8.75
C CYS A 403 -5.11 17.20 8.53
N LEU A 404 -6.12 16.53 8.00
CA LEU A 404 -7.48 17.04 7.88
C LEU A 404 -8.35 16.24 8.85
N SER A 405 -9.02 16.93 9.77
CA SER A 405 -9.91 16.28 10.73
C SER A 405 -11.22 15.84 10.09
N ALA A 406 -11.78 14.76 10.63
CA ALA A 406 -13.19 14.45 10.46
C ALA A 406 -14.06 15.54 11.11
N ARG A 407 -15.31 15.65 10.64
CA ARG A 407 -16.33 16.59 11.12
C ARG A 407 -17.03 16.11 12.38
#